data_AF-A0A1M5P2Y9-F1
#
_entry.id   AF-A0A1M5P2Y9-F1
#
_cell.length_a   1.000
_cell.length_b   1.000
_cell.length_c   1.000
_cell.angle_alpha   90.00
_cell.angle_beta   90.00
_cell.angle_gamma   90.00
#
_symmetry.space_group_name_H-M   'P 1'
#
loop_
_entity.id
_entity.type
_entity.pdbx_description
1 polymer ?
#
loop_
_entity_poly.entity_id
_entity_poly.type
_entity_poly.pdbx_seq_one_letter_code
_entity_poly.pdbx_strand_id
1 'polypeptide(L)'
;MDENNSRITSKIVDNGTTDKPLNTKWDKCLIDYNNYTKEYIKHYKKSIEGNSNSLSKYPYMKAKSEALCAQLFDAQEKNFLTKKQIKMICKIQIKIANTCLT
;
A
#
# COMPACT_ATOMS: atom_id res chain seq x y z
N MET A 1 5.47 -44.51 -43.76
CA MET A 1 4.93 -43.18 -43.45
C MET A 1 4.80 -43.12 -41.94
N ASP A 2 5.90 -43.02 -41.20
CA ASP A 2 6.79 -41.83 -41.10
C ASP A 2 5.93 -40.63 -40.67
N GLU A 3 6.18 -39.89 -39.60
CA GLU A 3 7.45 -39.53 -39.01
C GLU A 3 7.25 -38.94 -37.61
N ASN A 4 8.31 -39.10 -36.84
CA ASN A 4 8.72 -38.45 -35.60
C ASN A 4 8.51 -36.90 -35.61
N ASN A 5 8.32 -36.27 -34.44
CA ASN A 5 9.30 -35.33 -33.85
C ASN A 5 8.71 -34.23 -32.94
N SER A 6 9.33 -34.12 -31.75
CA SER A 6 9.71 -32.90 -31.04
C SER A 6 8.65 -31.95 -30.45
N ARG A 7 8.50 -32.09 -29.13
CA ARG A 7 8.95 -31.09 -28.11
C ARG A 7 9.06 -29.63 -28.59
N ILE A 8 8.11 -28.79 -28.19
CA ILE A 8 8.44 -27.41 -27.79
C ILE A 8 7.78 -27.15 -26.44
N THR A 9 8.55 -27.42 -25.39
CA THR A 9 8.41 -26.76 -24.09
C THR A 9 8.66 -25.27 -24.32
N SER A 10 7.60 -24.46 -24.43
CA SER A 10 7.76 -23.01 -24.36
C SER A 10 7.99 -22.64 -22.90
N LYS A 11 9.28 -22.63 -22.52
CA LYS A 11 9.77 -21.98 -21.31
C LYS A 11 9.50 -20.49 -21.46
N ILE A 12 8.40 -20.01 -20.89
CA ILE A 12 8.27 -18.58 -20.61
C ILE A 12 8.93 -18.35 -19.26
N VAL A 13 10.24 -18.09 -19.31
CA VAL A 13 10.94 -17.37 -18.26
C VAL A 13 10.44 -15.93 -18.35
N ASP A 14 9.58 -15.55 -17.42
CA ASP A 14 9.22 -14.15 -17.22
C ASP A 14 9.88 -13.66 -15.93
N ASN A 15 11.15 -13.27 -16.08
CA ASN A 15 11.87 -12.47 -15.09
C ASN A 15 11.53 -11.00 -15.35
N GLY A 16 10.48 -10.49 -14.70
CA GLY A 16 10.13 -9.07 -14.78
C GLY A 16 8.80 -8.80 -14.12
N THR A 17 8.86 -8.16 -12.95
CA THR A 17 7.79 -7.39 -12.29
C THR A 17 6.36 -7.77 -12.69
N THR A 18 5.74 -8.65 -11.91
CA THR A 18 4.32 -9.00 -12.08
C THR A 18 3.44 -7.79 -11.82
N ASP A 19 3.20 -6.99 -12.86
CA ASP A 19 2.02 -6.13 -12.99
C ASP A 19 0.80 -7.04 -13.15
N LYS A 20 0.43 -7.72 -12.06
CA LYS A 20 -0.89 -8.33 -11.95
C LYS A 20 -1.91 -7.19 -12.04
N PRO A 21 -2.94 -7.27 -12.90
CA PRO A 21 -3.98 -6.26 -12.94
C PRO A 21 -4.57 -6.10 -11.53
N LEU A 22 -4.60 -4.84 -11.05
CA LEU A 22 -5.19 -4.42 -9.78
C LEU A 22 -6.65 -4.89 -9.74
N ASN A 23 -6.90 -6.09 -9.20
CA ASN A 23 -8.18 -6.77 -9.39
C ASN A 23 -9.22 -6.40 -8.33
N THR A 24 -8.89 -5.51 -7.37
CA THR A 24 -9.86 -5.01 -6.38
C THR A 24 -9.67 -3.53 -6.09
N LYS A 25 -10.77 -2.81 -5.83
CA LYS A 25 -10.75 -1.40 -5.36
C LYS A 25 -9.80 -1.18 -4.17
N TRP A 26 -9.63 -2.22 -3.34
CA TRP A 26 -8.81 -2.21 -2.14
C TRP A 26 -7.32 -2.24 -2.44
N ASP A 27 -6.89 -2.91 -3.51
CA ASP A 27 -5.49 -2.90 -3.93
C ASP A 27 -5.05 -1.48 -4.29
N LYS A 28 -5.88 -0.75 -5.05
CA LYS A 28 -5.61 0.64 -5.42
C LYS A 28 -5.60 1.54 -4.18
N CYS A 29 -6.62 1.39 -3.33
CA CYS A 29 -6.73 2.12 -2.07
C CYS A 29 -5.47 1.95 -1.20
N LEU A 30 -4.91 0.73 -1.10
CA LEU A 30 -3.72 0.46 -0.30
C LEU A 30 -2.43 1.00 -0.92
N ILE A 31 -2.30 0.95 -2.25
CA ILE A 31 -1.16 1.59 -2.95
C ILE A 31 -1.20 3.09 -2.71
N ASP A 32 -2.36 3.72 -2.90
CA ASP A 32 -2.57 5.14 -2.69
C ASP A 32 -2.32 5.52 -1.23
N TYR A 33 -2.80 4.72 -0.28
CA TYR A 33 -2.58 4.95 1.15
C TYR A 33 -1.10 4.82 1.53
N ASN A 34 -0.39 3.83 0.99
CA ASN A 34 1.05 3.70 1.22
C ASN A 34 1.84 4.89 0.64
N ASN A 35 1.46 5.39 -0.54
CA ASN A 35 2.08 6.59 -1.12
C ASN A 35 1.75 7.84 -0.32
N TYR A 36 0.50 8.01 0.10
CA TYR A 36 0.06 9.09 0.98
C TYR A 36 0.85 9.09 2.30
N THR A 37 1.06 7.91 2.89
CA THR A 37 1.80 7.74 4.14
C THR A 37 3.24 8.26 4.05
N LYS A 38 3.89 8.18 2.88
CA LYS A 38 5.25 8.73 2.70
C LYS A 38 5.26 10.25 2.86
N GLU A 39 4.32 10.95 2.21
CA GLU A 39 4.20 12.41 2.34
C GLU A 39 3.67 12.83 3.72
N TYR A 40 2.80 12.03 4.33
CA TYR A 40 2.35 12.22 5.71
C TYR A 40 3.54 12.22 6.68
N ILE A 41 4.40 11.19 6.62
CA ILE A 41 5.60 11.08 7.47
C ILE A 41 6.54 12.27 7.25
N LYS A 42 6.73 12.67 6.00
CA LYS A 42 7.58 13.82 5.65
C LYS A 42 7.06 15.12 6.27
N HIS A 43 5.76 15.40 6.17
CA HIS A 43 5.16 16.59 6.76
C HIS A 43 5.11 16.53 8.28
N TYR A 44 4.93 15.35 8.88
CA TYR A 44 5.08 15.16 10.33
C TYR A 44 6.47 15.60 10.81
N LYS A 45 7.54 15.05 10.24
CA LYS A 45 8.92 15.38 10.65
C LYS A 45 9.20 16.88 10.51
N LYS A 46 8.83 17.46 9.36
CA LYS A 46 8.97 18.90 9.11
C LYS A 46 8.13 19.76 10.07
N SER A 47 6.96 19.29 10.49
CA SER A 47 6.14 20.01 11.48
C SER A 47 6.81 20.07 12.85
N ILE A 48 7.49 18.99 13.27
CA ILE A 48 8.27 18.98 14.52
C ILE A 48 9.45 19.95 14.43
N GLU A 49 10.08 20.06 13.26
CA GLU A 49 11.15 21.02 12.96
C GLU A 49 10.65 22.48 12.86
N GLY A 50 9.36 22.75 13.09
CA GLY A 50 8.79 24.10 13.07
C GLY A 50 8.46 24.65 11.68
N ASN A 51 8.42 23.81 10.64
CA ASN A 51 8.07 24.26 9.29
C ASN A 51 6.59 24.69 9.21
N SER A 52 6.31 25.98 9.01
CA SER A 52 4.95 26.56 9.01
C SER A 52 3.97 25.91 8.02
N ASN A 53 4.45 25.58 6.82
CA ASN A 53 3.63 24.89 5.80
C ASN A 53 3.23 23.50 6.28
N SER A 54 4.15 22.78 6.92
CA SER A 54 3.91 21.43 7.40
C SER A 54 3.09 21.42 8.70
N LEU A 55 3.27 22.41 9.59
CA LEU A 55 2.42 22.63 10.76
C LEU A 55 0.95 22.79 10.38
N SER A 56 0.67 23.47 9.27
CA SER A 56 -0.70 23.65 8.77
C SER A 56 -1.24 22.42 8.04
N LYS A 57 -0.38 21.70 7.31
CA LYS A 57 -0.79 20.58 6.44
C LYS A 57 -0.89 19.25 7.17
N TYR A 58 -0.03 19.00 8.15
CA TYR A 58 0.04 17.73 8.88
C TYR A 58 -1.25 17.38 9.64
N PRO A 59 -2.01 18.30 10.25
CA PRO A 59 -3.29 17.94 10.87
C PRO A 59 -4.30 17.36 9.86
N TYR A 60 -4.39 17.94 8.66
CA TYR A 60 -5.25 17.46 7.58
C TYR A 60 -4.77 16.10 7.02
N MET A 61 -3.47 16.03 6.73
CA MET A 61 -2.61 14.84 6.92
C MET A 61 -3.19 13.65 7.69
N LYS A 62 -3.19 13.86 9.00
CA LYS A 62 -3.53 12.89 10.03
C LYS A 62 -5.00 12.50 9.96
N ALA A 63 -5.90 13.47 9.89
CA ALA A 63 -7.34 13.21 9.84
C ALA A 63 -7.73 12.31 8.66
N LYS A 64 -7.16 12.57 7.47
CA LYS A 64 -7.41 11.73 6.29
C LYS A 64 -6.79 10.32 6.43
N SER A 65 -5.61 10.22 7.04
CA SER A 65 -4.98 8.92 7.34
C SER A 65 -5.84 8.09 8.29
N GLU A 66 -6.39 8.70 9.34
CA GLU A 66 -7.27 8.06 10.32
C GLU A 66 -8.58 7.60 9.67
N ALA A 67 -9.19 8.44 8.83
CA ALA A 67 -10.41 8.08 8.09
C ALA A 67 -10.18 6.89 7.13
N LEU A 68 -9.06 6.86 6.41
CA LEU A 68 -8.69 5.72 5.56
C LEU A 68 -8.48 4.46 6.38
N CYS A 69 -7.84 4.58 7.55
CA CYS A 69 -7.63 3.47 8.47
C CYS A 69 -8.97 2.87 8.92
N ALA A 70 -9.93 3.71 9.31
CA ALA A 70 -11.28 3.28 9.70
C ALA A 70 -12.00 2.56 8.55
N GLN A 71 -11.97 3.10 7.32
CA GLN A 71 -12.58 2.45 6.15
C GLN A 71 -12.00 1.07 5.86
N LEU A 72 -10.70 0.90 6.08
CA LEU A 72 -10.02 -0.38 5.89
C LEU A 72 -10.34 -1.37 7.01
N PHE A 73 -10.54 -0.90 8.25
CA PHE A 73 -11.05 -1.74 9.34
C PHE A 73 -12.47 -2.22 9.08
N ASP A 74 -13.39 -1.33 8.66
CA ASP A 74 -14.76 -1.72 8.29
C ASP A 74 -14.77 -2.78 7.16
N ALA A 75 -13.87 -2.62 6.18
CA ALA A 75 -13.71 -3.58 5.10
C ALA A 75 -13.16 -4.93 5.59
N GLN A 76 -12.25 -4.90 6.57
CA GLN A 76 -11.73 -6.10 7.21
C GLN A 76 -12.82 -6.84 7.97
N GLU A 77 -13.62 -6.15 8.78
CA GLU A 77 -14.73 -6.74 9.56
C GLU A 77 -15.76 -7.41 8.65
N LYS A 78 -16.00 -6.82 7.47
CA LYS A 78 -16.88 -7.38 6.43
C LYS A 78 -16.23 -8.49 5.59
N ASN A 79 -15.01 -8.92 5.92
CA ASN A 79 -14.22 -9.91 5.18
C ASN A 79 -13.98 -9.54 3.70
N PHE A 80 -13.96 -8.25 3.37
CA PHE A 80 -13.68 -7.78 2.00
C PHE A 80 -12.20 -7.69 1.67
N LEU A 81 -11.33 -7.92 2.65
CA LEU A 81 -9.89 -7.84 2.51
C LEU A 81 -9.23 -9.20 2.55
N THR A 82 -8.26 -9.41 1.66
CA THR A 82 -7.40 -10.59 1.67
C THR A 82 -6.33 -10.48 2.77
N LYS A 83 -5.75 -11.61 3.16
CA LYS A 83 -4.60 -11.65 4.08
C LYS A 83 -3.42 -10.78 3.62
N LYS A 84 -3.18 -10.71 2.30
CA LYS A 84 -2.12 -9.87 1.71
C LYS A 84 -2.40 -8.38 1.95
N GLN A 85 -3.65 -7.96 1.76
CA GLN A 85 -4.10 -6.58 1.97
C GLN A 85 -4.03 -6.20 3.45
N ILE A 86 -4.51 -7.06 4.35
CA ILE A 86 -4.38 -6.88 5.80
C ILE A 86 -2.92 -6.71 6.22
N LYS A 87 -2.02 -7.57 5.71
CA LYS A 87 -0.57 -7.43 5.99
C LYS A 87 0.00 -6.08 5.52
N MET A 88 -0.51 -5.53 4.42
CA MET A 88 -0.08 -4.21 3.93
C MET A 88 -0.59 -3.08 4.83
N ILE A 89 -1.83 -3.18 5.33
CA ILE A 89 -2.39 -2.25 6.32
C ILE A 89 -1.53 -2.22 7.58
N CYS A 90 -1.21 -3.39 8.14
CA CYS A 90 -0.36 -3.48 9.34
C CYS A 90 1.01 -2.85 9.10
N LYS A 91 1.63 -3.06 7.93
CA LYS A 91 2.91 -2.42 7.58
C LYS A 91 2.82 -0.89 7.56
N ILE A 92 1.74 -0.34 7.01
CA ILE A 92 1.51 1.11 6.97
C ILE A 92 1.36 1.64 8.41
N GLN A 93 0.54 0.99 9.23
CA GLN A 93 0.31 1.39 10.62
C GLN A 93 1.59 1.33 11.46
N ILE A 94 2.37 0.25 11.36
CA ILE A 94 3.67 0.12 12.03
C ILE A 94 4.61 1.25 11.61
N LYS A 95 4.64 1.59 10.31
CA LYS A 95 5.49 2.68 9.81
C LYS A 95 5.11 4.03 10.40
N ILE A 96 3.81 4.32 10.51
CA ILE A 96 3.29 5.52 11.16
C ILE A 96 3.66 5.53 12.64
N ALA A 97 3.37 4.43 13.36
CA ALA A 97 3.67 4.30 14.79
C ALA A 97 5.16 4.49 15.10
N ASN A 98 6.04 3.80 14.37
CA ASN A 98 7.50 3.89 14.54
C ASN A 98 8.08 5.27 14.19
N THR A 99 7.32 6.13 13.51
CA THR A 99 7.79 7.48 13.17
C THR A 99 7.18 8.53 14.08
N CYS A 100 5.91 8.38 14.45
CA CYS A 100 5.15 9.40 15.16
C CYS A 100 5.04 9.21 16.67
N LEU A 101 5.35 8.02 17.20
CA LEU A 101 5.28 7.70 18.63
C LEU A 101 6.66 7.51 19.29
N THR A 102 7.73 7.64 18.50
CA THR A 102 9.13 7.69 18.94
C THR A 102 9.61 9.13 19.02
#